data_AF-A0A2R3IZ75-F1
#
_entry.id   AF-A0A2R3IZ75-F1
#
_cell.length_a   1.000
_cell.length_b   1.000
_cell.length_c   1.000
_cell.angle_alpha   90.00
_cell.angle_beta   90.00
_cell.angle_gamma   90.00
#
_symmetry.space_group_name_H-M   'P 1'
#
loop_
_entity.id
_entity.type
_entity.pdbx_description
1 polymer ?
#
loop_
_entity_poly.entity_id
_entity_poly.type
_entity_poly.pdbx_seq_one_letter_code
_entity_poly.pdbx_strand_id
1 'polypeptide(L)' 'MVEKPVQKFFINAGIYLLSPGLVKSVKAGTRIDMPTLLEQEIERQQAVNMFPVHEYWLDIGRMEDFVRAQQEFASL' A
#
# COMPACT_ATOMS: atom_id res chain seq x y z
N MET A 1 12.61 20.32 22.83
CA MET A 1 11.29 20.12 22.21
C MET A 1 11.31 20.85 20.88
N VAL A 2 11.11 20.17 19.76
CA VAL A 2 11.02 20.84 18.45
C VAL A 2 9.56 21.21 18.24
N GLU A 3 9.28 22.48 17.99
CA GLU A 3 7.92 22.94 17.69
C GLU A 3 7.51 22.49 16.29
N LYS A 4 6.33 21.85 16.15
CA LYS A 4 5.80 21.26 14.90
C LYS A 4 6.80 20.32 14.18
N PRO A 5 7.20 19.20 14.80
CA PRO A 5 8.15 18.29 14.17
C PRO A 5 7.52 17.66 12.92
N VAL A 6 8.25 17.69 11.82
CA VAL A 6 7.89 16.93 10.61
C VAL A 6 8.32 15.48 10.82
N GLN A 7 7.38 14.56 10.71
CA GLN A 7 7.66 13.13 10.75
C GLN A 7 7.54 12.53 9.36
N LYS A 8 8.49 11.66 9.00
CA LYS A 8 8.52 10.96 7.72
C LYS A 8 8.40 9.47 7.99
N PHE A 9 7.45 8.83 7.33
CA PHE A 9 7.17 7.41 7.47
C PHE A 9 7.01 6.77 6.09
N PHE A 10 7.34 5.49 6.00
CA PHE A 10 6.86 4.67 4.89
C PHE A 10 5.40 4.30 5.15
N ILE A 11 4.57 4.50 4.14
CA ILE A 11 3.17 4.09 4.14
C ILE A 11 2.96 3.03 3.05
N ASN A 12 1.95 2.19 3.22
CA ASN A 12 1.58 1.22 2.20
C ASN A 12 0.89 1.94 1.03
N ALA A 13 1.49 1.88 -0.16
CA ALA A 13 0.98 2.52 -1.37
C ALA A 13 -0.17 1.75 -2.07
N GLY A 14 -0.55 0.58 -1.55
CA GLY A 14 -1.57 -0.28 -2.16
C GLY A 14 -1.09 -1.02 -3.42
N ILE A 15 0.22 -1.10 -3.65
CA ILE A 15 0.84 -1.77 -4.80
C ILE A 15 1.60 -2.99 -4.30
N TYR A 16 1.31 -4.16 -4.88
CA TYR A 16 1.88 -5.43 -4.43
C TYR A 16 2.41 -6.25 -5.59
N LEU A 17 3.57 -6.88 -5.39
CA LEU A 17 4.11 -7.93 -6.24
C LEU A 17 4.05 -9.24 -5.46
N LEU A 18 3.16 -10.15 -5.87
CA LEU A 18 2.87 -11.37 -5.13
C LEU A 18 3.33 -12.60 -5.91
N SER A 19 3.92 -13.57 -5.21
CA SER A 19 4.20 -14.87 -5.82
C SER A 19 2.86 -15.62 -6.04
N PRO A 20 2.72 -16.41 -7.11
CA PRO A 20 1.54 -17.24 -7.30
C PRO A 20 1.31 -18.24 -6.15
N GLY A 21 2.39 -18.65 -5.45
CA GLY A 21 2.32 -19.53 -4.29
C GLY A 21 1.58 -18.88 -3.12
N LEU A 22 1.81 -17.60 -2.84
CA LEU A 22 1.11 -16.85 -1.81
C LEU A 22 -0.38 -16.74 -2.11
N VAL A 23 -0.75 -16.47 -3.35
CA VAL A 23 -2.18 -16.40 -3.73
C VAL A 23 -2.87 -17.75 -3.52
N LYS A 24 -2.17 -18.85 -3.82
CA LYS A 24 -2.68 -20.22 -3.62
C LYS A 24 -2.73 -20.66 -2.15
N SER A 25 -2.03 -19.97 -1.23
CA SER A 25 -2.10 -20.29 0.21
C SER A 25 -3.41 -19.81 0.83
N VAL A 26 -4.07 -18.82 0.22
CA VAL A 26 -5.38 -18.33 0.65
C VAL A 26 -6.47 -19.35 0.28
N LYS A 27 -7.22 -19.81 1.28
CA LYS A 27 -8.33 -20.74 1.09
C LYS A 27 -9.42 -20.10 0.21
N ALA A 28 -9.84 -20.82 -0.82
CA ALA A 28 -10.91 -20.39 -1.73
C ALA A 28 -12.19 -19.98 -0.96
N GLY A 29 -12.79 -18.86 -1.36
CA GLY A 29 -13.98 -18.30 -0.72
C GLY A 29 -13.73 -17.59 0.61
N THR A 30 -12.47 -17.48 1.05
CA THR A 30 -12.12 -16.75 2.28
C THR A 30 -11.82 -15.30 1.97
N ARG A 31 -12.50 -14.39 2.67
CA ARG A 31 -12.13 -12.98 2.68
C ARG A 31 -10.92 -12.80 3.59
N ILE A 32 -9.87 -12.20 3.06
CA ILE A 32 -8.68 -11.75 3.79
C ILE A 32 -8.24 -10.42 3.18
N ASP A 33 -7.72 -9.51 4.00
CA ASP A 33 -7.12 -8.26 3.51
C ASP A 33 -5.59 -8.39 3.40
N MET A 34 -4.98 -7.46 2.66
CA MET A 34 -3.55 -7.49 2.41
C MET A 34 -2.71 -7.35 3.69
N PRO A 35 -3.02 -6.45 4.64
CA PRO A 35 -2.29 -6.38 5.91
C PRO A 35 -2.29 -7.72 6.65
N THR A 36 -3.45 -8.33 6.84
CA THR A 36 -3.58 -9.62 7.53
C THR A 36 -2.80 -10.72 6.80
N LEU A 37 -2.89 -10.78 5.47
CA LEU A 37 -2.17 -11.79 4.68
C LEU A 37 -0.64 -11.65 4.84
N LEU A 38 -0.12 -10.42 4.80
CA LEU A 38 1.31 -10.16 4.93
C LEU A 38 1.81 -10.39 6.37
N GLU A 39 1.06 -9.97 7.38
CA GLU A 39 1.36 -10.22 8.79
C GLU A 39 1.48 -11.73 9.07
N GLN A 40 0.55 -12.53 8.55
CA GLN A 40 0.59 -13.98 8.66
C GLN A 40 1.85 -14.61 8.05
N GLU A 41 2.36 -14.08 6.93
CA GLU A 41 3.60 -14.56 6.34
C GLU A 41 4.82 -14.16 7.17
N ILE A 42 4.83 -12.95 7.74
CA ILE A 42 5.88 -12.49 8.66
C ILE A 42 5.93 -13.36 9.91
N GLU A 43 4.77 -13.69 10.49
CA GLU A 43 4.66 -14.61 11.64
C GLU A 43 5.18 -16.01 11.32
N ARG A 44 5.00 -16.47 10.07
CA ARG A 44 5.59 -17.72 9.55
C ARG A 44 7.08 -17.60 9.20
N GLN A 45 7.73 -16.49 9.52
CA GLN A 45 9.12 -16.18 9.18
C GLN A 45 9.39 -16.23 7.67
N GLN A 46 8.37 -16.01 6.84
CA GLN A 46 8.54 -15.85 5.40
C GLN A 46 8.95 -14.42 5.09
N ALA A 47 9.68 -14.25 3.98
CA ALA A 47 10.16 -12.95 3.56
C ALA A 47 9.02 -12.10 2.99
N VAL A 48 8.74 -10.96 3.62
CA VAL A 48 7.89 -9.88 3.10
C VAL A 48 8.76 -8.64 2.94
N ASN A 49 9.00 -8.24 1.70
CA ASN A 49 9.87 -7.12 1.38
C ASN A 49 9.06 -5.87 1.02
N MET A 50 9.59 -4.70 1.37
CA MET A 50 9.06 -3.40 0.97
C MET A 50 9.96 -2.80 -0.13
N PHE A 51 9.34 -2.17 -1.13
CA PHE A 51 10.03 -1.38 -2.12
C PHE A 51 9.62 0.10 -1.97
N PRO A 52 10.56 1.04 -1.75
CA PRO A 52 10.23 2.45 -1.61
C PRO A 52 9.87 3.05 -2.97
N VAL A 53 8.69 3.68 -3.04
CA VAL A 53 8.27 4.49 -4.19
C VAL A 53 8.64 5.95 -3.92
N HIS A 54 9.32 6.58 -4.88
CA HIS A 54 9.74 7.99 -4.79
C HIS A 54 8.97 8.88 -5.78
N GLU A 55 8.20 8.26 -6.64
CA GLU A 55 7.39 8.87 -7.66
C GLU A 55 6.13 9.50 -7.06
N TYR A 56 5.47 10.32 -7.88
CA TYR A 56 4.17 10.87 -7.53
C TYR A 56 3.15 9.75 -7.29
N TRP A 57 2.48 9.80 -6.13
CA TRP A 57 1.42 8.87 -5.74
C TRP A 57 0.30 9.67 -5.07
N LEU A 58 -0.95 9.34 -5.42
CA LEU A 58 -2.15 10.00 -4.90
C LEU A 58 -3.22 8.95 -4.60
N ASP A 59 -3.72 8.95 -3.36
CA ASP A 59 -4.86 8.15 -2.95
C ASP A 59 -6.17 8.85 -3.35
N ILE A 60 -6.86 8.32 -4.35
CA ILE A 60 -8.13 8.89 -4.85
C ILE A 60 -9.38 8.34 -4.14
N GLY A 61 -9.22 7.71 -2.97
CA GLY A 61 -10.34 7.19 -2.19
C GLY A 61 -11.30 8.26 -1.66
N ARG A 62 -10.86 9.53 -1.60
CA ARG A 62 -11.68 10.69 -1.20
C ARG A 62 -12.07 11.51 -2.42
N MET A 63 -13.26 12.13 -2.37
CA MET A 63 -13.77 12.96 -3.47
C MET A 63 -12.84 14.14 -3.79
N GLU A 64 -12.23 14.75 -2.78
CA GLU A 64 -11.28 15.86 -2.94
C GLU A 64 -10.03 15.43 -3.72
N ASP A 65 -9.45 14.28 -3.38
CA ASP A 65 -8.27 13.74 -4.04
C ASP A 65 -8.60 13.24 -5.46
N PHE A 66 -9.78 12.66 -5.67
CA PHE A 66 -10.26 12.29 -7.00
C PHE A 66 -10.37 13.52 -7.92
N VAL A 67 -10.99 14.62 -7.46
CA VAL A 67 -11.10 15.86 -8.24
C VAL A 67 -9.71 16.44 -8.53
N ARG A 68 -8.81 16.41 -7.54
CA ARG A 68 -7.42 16.84 -7.70
C ARG A 68 -6.70 16.04 -8.79
N ALA A 69 -6.82 14.72 -8.78
CA ALA A 69 -6.19 13.84 -9.78
C ALA A 69 -6.62 14.23 -11.21
N GLN A 70 -7.89 14.54 -11.41
CA GLN A 70 -8.43 14.95 -12.71
C GLN A 70 -7.86 16.30 -13.19
N GLN A 71 -7.73 17.27 -12.27
CA GLN A 71 -7.17 18.58 -12.59
C GLN A 71 -5.69 18.50 -12.95
N GLU A 72 -4.91 17.76 -12.16
CA GLU A 72 -3.48 17.58 -12.39
C GLU A 72 -3.23 16.84 -13.72
N PHE A 73 -4.03 15.81 -14.03
CA PHE A 73 -3.88 15.08 -15.29
C PHE A 73 -4.26 15.91 -16.52
N ALA A 74 -5.30 16.74 -16.43
CA ALA A 74 -5.71 17.61 -17.54
C ALA A 74 -4.70 18.73 -17.86
N SER A 75 -3.78 19.00 -16.93
CA SER A 75 -2.70 19.99 -17.09
C SER A 75 -1.37 19.43 -17.62
N LEU A 76 -1.28 18.11 -17.83
CA LEU A 76 -0.15 17.43 -18.47
C LEU A 76 -0.27 17.48 -20.00
#